data_AF-A0A955SVP1-F1
#
_entry.id   AF-A0A955SVP1-F1
#
_cell.length_a   1.000
_cell.length_b   1.000
_cell.length_c   1.000
_cell.angle_alpha   90.00
_cell.angle_beta   90.00
_cell.angle_gamma   90.00
#
_symmetry.space_group_name_H-M   'P 1'
#
loop_
_entity.id
_entity.type
_entity.pdbx_description
1 polymer ?
#
loop_
_entity_poly.entity_id
_entity_poly.type
_entity_poly.pdbx_seq_one_letter_code
_entity_poly.pdbx_strand_id
1 'polypeptide(L)'
;LMLAIIATAALFGLAVTALDSDEPLVYWALKLGYIAVGLAISLFVTVIFEEWVIWGMSDRANLGRDFYPSVLKANLAAFLVGGGIGAAIMLPERLRSPNFLVDILRSLHSVSLG
;
A
#
# COMPACT_ATOMS: atom_id res chain seq x y z
N LEU A 1 15.03 -4.34 -1.33
CA LEU A 1 14.22 -5.21 -0.45
C LEU A 1 14.55 -5.02 1.04
N MET A 2 15.79 -5.22 1.48
CA MET A 2 16.19 -5.07 2.89
C MET A 2 15.87 -3.69 3.49
N LEU A 3 16.20 -2.60 2.79
CA LEU A 3 15.84 -1.23 3.21
C LEU A 3 14.32 -1.03 3.33
N ALA A 4 13.56 -1.69 2.46
CA ALA A 4 12.11 -1.56 2.45
C ALA A 4 11.48 -2.33 3.62
N ILE A 5 12.02 -3.50 3.96
CA ILE A 5 11.67 -4.24 5.18
C ILE A 5 11.95 -3.39 6.43
N ILE A 6 13.16 -2.80 6.51
CA ILE A 6 13.53 -1.91 7.62
C ILE A 6 12.58 -0.72 7.71
N ALA A 7 12.27 -0.08 6.58
CA ALA A 7 11.33 1.05 6.52
C ALA A 7 9.92 0.65 6.98
N THR A 8 9.39 -0.49 6.51
CA THR A 8 8.08 -0.99 6.97
C THR A 8 8.08 -1.36 8.45
N ALA A 9 9.16 -1.95 8.97
CA ALA A 9 9.28 -2.26 10.39
C ALA A 9 9.33 -0.99 11.26
N ALA A 10 10.08 0.03 10.81
CA ALA A 10 10.11 1.33 11.48
C ALA A 10 8.74 2.02 11.46
N LEU A 11 8.07 2.08 10.31
CA LEU A 11 6.72 2.63 10.20
C LEU A 11 5.70 1.90 11.09
N PHE A 12 5.81 0.58 11.19
CA PHE A 12 4.97 -0.21 12.08
C PHE A 12 5.24 0.12 13.55
N GLY A 13 6.51 0.18 13.96
CA GLY A 13 6.88 0.59 15.32
C GLY A 13 6.37 1.98 15.68
N LEU A 14 6.54 2.94 14.76
CA LEU A 14 6.03 4.30 14.94
C LEU A 14 4.49 4.34 15.01
N ALA A 15 3.80 3.50 14.23
CA ALA A 15 2.34 3.41 14.30
C ALA A 15 1.88 2.89 15.66
N VAL A 16 2.56 1.89 16.24
CA VAL A 16 2.24 1.40 17.59
C VAL A 16 2.44 2.52 18.62
N THR A 17 3.54 3.27 18.55
CA THR A 17 3.76 4.38 19.49
C THR A 17 2.72 5.50 19.36
N ALA A 18 2.23 5.77 18.14
CA ALA A 18 1.18 6.76 17.91
C ALA A 18 -0.19 6.28 18.41
N LEU A 19 -0.44 4.96 18.37
CA LEU A 19 -1.63 4.36 18.96
C LEU A 19 -1.61 4.50 20.49
N ASP A 20 -0.47 4.24 21.13
CA ASP A 20 -0.31 4.34 22.58
C ASP A 20 -0.37 5.80 23.08
N SER A 21 -0.04 6.76 22.22
CA SER A 21 -0.05 8.21 22.53
C SER A 21 -1.38 8.90 22.23
N ASP A 22 -2.45 8.16 21.90
CA ASP A 22 -3.77 8.70 21.53
C ASP A 22 -3.71 9.70 20.34
N GLU A 23 -2.82 9.48 19.38
CA GLU A 23 -2.67 10.29 18.16
C GLU A 23 -3.25 9.57 16.92
N PRO A 24 -4.59 9.55 16.74
CA PRO A 24 -5.22 8.69 15.74
C PRO A 24 -4.91 9.10 14.29
N LEU A 25 -4.74 10.39 13.99
CA LEU A 25 -4.36 10.84 12.65
C LEU A 25 -2.97 10.33 12.26
N VAL A 26 -2.01 10.41 13.19
CA VAL A 26 -0.63 9.96 12.99
C VAL A 26 -0.60 8.44 12.85
N TYR A 27 -1.34 7.73 13.71
CA TYR A 27 -1.53 6.28 13.58
C TYR A 27 -2.02 5.88 12.19
N TRP A 28 -3.11 6.50 11.70
CA TRP A 28 -3.69 6.15 10.40
C TRP A 28 -2.78 6.53 9.22
N ALA A 29 -2.11 7.68 9.29
CA ALA A 29 -1.14 8.09 8.27
C ALA A 29 0.03 7.10 8.16
N LEU A 30 0.61 6.70 9.29
CA LEU A 30 1.69 5.71 9.34
C LEU A 30 1.22 4.33 8.88
N LYS A 31 -0.01 3.95 9.26
CA LYS A 31 -0.64 2.69 8.87
C LYS A 31 -0.82 2.60 7.35
N LEU A 32 -1.36 3.65 6.73
CA LEU A 32 -1.51 3.71 5.28
C LEU A 32 -0.15 3.77 4.58
N GLY A 33 0.81 4.50 5.17
CA GLY A 33 2.18 4.60 4.66
C GLY A 33 2.87 3.24 4.56
N TYR A 34 2.85 2.42 5.61
CA TYR A 34 3.51 1.11 5.55
C TYR A 34 2.82 0.17 4.53
N ILE A 35 1.50 0.23 4.42
CA ILE A 35 0.75 -0.55 3.42
C ILE A 35 1.17 -0.12 2.02
N ALA A 36 1.22 1.18 1.74
CA ALA A 36 1.63 1.71 0.43
C ALA A 36 3.04 1.26 0.04
N VAL A 37 3.99 1.26 0.99
CA VAL A 37 5.34 0.74 0.78
C VAL A 37 5.31 -0.75 0.44
N GLY A 38 4.54 -1.55 1.19
CA GLY A 38 4.37 -2.98 0.91
C GLY A 38 3.82 -3.25 -0.49
N LEU A 39 2.79 -2.51 -0.89
CA LEU A 39 2.19 -2.60 -2.23
C LEU A 39 3.20 -2.20 -3.31
N ALA A 40 3.97 -1.13 -3.12
CA ALA A 40 4.97 -0.69 -4.08
C ALA A 40 6.09 -1.73 -4.29
N ILE A 41 6.57 -2.37 -3.20
CA ILE A 41 7.54 -3.47 -3.30
C ILE A 41 6.95 -4.64 -4.06
N SER A 42 5.72 -5.03 -3.73
CA SER A 42 5.07 -6.18 -4.37
C SER A 42 4.87 -5.93 -5.87
N LEU A 43 4.47 -4.72 -6.26
CA LEU A 43 4.36 -4.31 -7.65
C LEU A 43 5.73 -4.29 -8.36
N PHE A 44 6.78 -3.80 -7.70
CA PHE A 44 8.13 -3.82 -8.25
C PHE A 44 8.64 -5.25 -8.50
N VAL A 45 8.45 -6.15 -7.54
CA VAL A 45 8.88 -7.56 -7.64
C VAL A 45 8.10 -8.30 -8.72
N THR A 46 6.77 -8.11 -8.77
CA THR A 46 5.91 -8.76 -9.78
C THR A 46 6.22 -8.29 -11.18
N VAL A 47 6.43 -6.99 -11.40
CA VAL A 47 6.81 -6.45 -12.71
C VAL A 47 8.13 -7.02 -13.21
N ILE A 48 9.17 -7.03 -12.36
CA ILE A 48 10.48 -7.59 -12.75
C ILE A 48 10.38 -9.09 -13.04
N PHE A 49 9.63 -9.81 -12.21
CA PHE A 49 9.45 -11.25 -12.40
C PHE A 49 8.71 -11.54 -13.71
N GLU A 50 7.60 -10.86 -13.98
CA GLU A 50 6.82 -11.06 -15.21
C GLU A 50 7.62 -10.65 -16.45
N GLU A 51 8.37 -9.54 -16.40
CA GLU A 51 9.25 -9.15 -17.48
C GLU A 51 10.31 -10.22 -17.78
N TRP A 52 10.96 -10.76 -16.73
CA TRP A 52 11.94 -11.83 -16.88
C TRP A 52 11.34 -13.11 -17.49
N VAL A 53 10.13 -13.46 -17.06
CA VAL A 53 9.38 -14.63 -17.55
C VAL A 53 8.97 -14.44 -19.02
N ILE A 54 8.47 -13.26 -19.40
CA ILE A 54 8.10 -12.94 -20.79
C ILE A 54 9.33 -12.91 -21.68
N TRP A 55 10.42 -12.31 -21.22
CA TRP A 55 11.69 -12.29 -21.95
C TRP A 55 12.21 -13.70 -22.21
N GLY A 56 12.19 -14.59 -21.21
CA GLY A 56 12.59 -15.99 -21.34
C GLY A 56 11.70 -16.82 -22.28
N MET A 57 10.44 -16.44 -22.47
CA MET A 57 9.51 -17.07 -23.42
C MET A 57 9.48 -16.38 -24.80
N SER A 58 10.12 -15.23 -24.95
CA SER A 58 10.05 -14.46 -26.18
C SER A 58 10.89 -15.09 -27.28
N ASP A 59 10.30 -15.24 -28.47
CA ASP A 59 11.01 -15.73 -29.64
C ASP A 59 12.07 -14.72 -30.09
N ARG A 60 13.13 -15.18 -30.78
CA ARG A 60 14.29 -14.31 -31.13
C ARG A 60 13.92 -13.07 -31.96
N ALA A 61 12.79 -13.11 -32.66
CA ALA A 61 12.25 -11.99 -33.43
C ALA A 61 11.72 -10.83 -32.54
N ASN A 62 11.48 -11.08 -31.25
CA ASN A 62 11.01 -10.09 -30.28
C ASN A 62 12.13 -9.64 -29.29
N LEU A 63 13.35 -10.17 -29.41
CA LEU A 63 14.52 -9.73 -28.65
C LEU A 63 14.84 -8.28 -29.03
N GLY A 64 14.34 -7.32 -28.24
CA GLY A 64 14.49 -5.89 -28.46
C GLY A 64 13.21 -5.09 -28.22
N ARG A 65 12.06 -5.74 -28.01
CA ARG A 65 10.87 -5.05 -27.50
C ARG A 65 10.91 -4.94 -25.98
N ASP A 66 10.64 -3.73 -25.50
CA ASP A 66 10.44 -3.48 -24.08
C ASP A 66 9.00 -3.87 -23.69
N PHE A 67 8.87 -4.85 -22.79
CA PHE A 67 7.60 -5.32 -22.26
C PHE A 67 7.22 -4.61 -20.95
N TYR A 68 8.16 -3.92 -20.31
CA TYR A 68 8.01 -3.26 -19.01
C TYR A 68 6.75 -2.38 -18.91
N PRO A 69 6.45 -1.44 -19.84
CA PRO A 69 5.28 -0.57 -19.69
C PRO A 69 3.95 -1.33 -19.76
N SER A 70 3.89 -2.46 -20.47
CA SER A 70 2.68 -3.27 -20.57
C SER A 70 2.49 -4.13 -19.31
N VAL A 71 3.59 -4.72 -18.81
CA VAL A 71 3.64 -5.48 -17.56
C VAL A 71 3.28 -4.59 -16.37
N LEU A 72 3.84 -3.39 -16.31
CA LEU A 72 3.53 -2.40 -15.28
C LEU A 72 2.05 -2.02 -15.26
N LYS A 73 1.45 -1.76 -16.43
CA LYS A 73 0.02 -1.44 -16.55
C LYS A 73 -0.87 -2.60 -16.10
N ALA A 74 -0.53 -3.83 -16.47
CA ALA A 74 -1.27 -5.03 -16.07
C ALA A 74 -1.24 -5.22 -14.54
N ASN A 75 -0.04 -5.14 -13.94
CA ASN A 75 0.12 -5.26 -12.49
C ASN A 75 -0.60 -4.12 -11.76
N LEU A 76 -0.48 -2.88 -12.21
CA LEU A 76 -1.19 -1.76 -11.60
C LEU A 76 -2.71 -1.94 -11.67
N ALA A 77 -3.25 -2.41 -12.79
CA ALA A 77 -4.67 -2.70 -12.93
C ALA A 77 -5.11 -3.80 -11.96
N ALA A 78 -4.36 -4.90 -11.86
CA ALA A 78 -4.64 -5.98 -10.91
C ALA A 78 -4.61 -5.48 -9.46
N PHE A 79 -3.64 -4.64 -9.11
CA PHE A 79 -3.54 -4.01 -7.79
C PHE A 79 -4.74 -3.12 -7.47
N LEU A 80 -5.14 -2.25 -8.40
CA LEU A 80 -6.27 -1.36 -8.19
C LEU A 80 -7.59 -2.13 -8.05
N VAL A 81 -7.79 -3.17 -8.85
CA VAL A 81 -8.99 -4.02 -8.78
C VAL A 81 -9.00 -4.81 -7.47
N GLY A 82 -7.93 -5.54 -7.15
CA GLY A 82 -7.83 -6.34 -5.93
C GLY A 82 -7.91 -5.49 -4.67
N GLY A 83 -7.18 -4.37 -4.65
CA GLY A 83 -7.21 -3.40 -3.56
C GLY A 83 -8.58 -2.74 -3.41
N GLY A 84 -9.23 -2.39 -4.52
CA GLY A 84 -10.59 -1.84 -4.53
C GLY A 84 -11.62 -2.80 -3.97
N ILE A 85 -11.54 -4.09 -4.31
CA ILE A 85 -12.41 -5.14 -3.75
C ILE A 85 -12.17 -5.28 -2.24
N GLY A 86 -10.90 -5.36 -1.81
CA GLY A 86 -10.55 -5.45 -0.39
C GLY A 86 -11.06 -4.23 0.40
N ALA A 87 -10.90 -3.02 -0.16
CA ALA A 87 -11.43 -1.80 0.43
C ALA A 87 -12.96 -1.82 0.49
N ALA A 88 -13.66 -2.25 -0.55
CA ALA A 88 -15.12 -2.32 -0.57
C ALA A 88 -15.68 -3.27 0.51
N ILE A 89 -14.95 -4.34 0.84
CA ILE A 89 -15.33 -5.30 1.88
C ILE A 89 -15.00 -4.76 3.28
N MET A 90 -13.80 -4.22 3.48
CA MET A 90 -13.31 -3.82 4.81
C MET A 90 -13.78 -2.43 5.27
N LEU A 91 -14.03 -1.51 4.33
CA LEU A 91 -14.39 -0.13 4.64
C LEU A 91 -15.73 -0.02 5.38
N PRO A 92 -16.81 -0.74 5.00
CA PRO A 92 -18.07 -0.71 5.76
C PRO A 92 -17.93 -1.20 7.20
N GLU A 93 -17.12 -2.24 7.43
CA GLU A 93 -16.85 -2.75 8.79
C GLU A 93 -16.09 -1.73 9.63
N ARG A 94 -15.11 -1.04 9.02
CA ARG A 94 -14.34 0.03 9.68
C ARG A 94 -15.21 1.24 10.01
N LEU A 95 -16.10 1.65 9.10
CA LEU A 95 -17.00 2.80 9.30
C LEU A 95 -18.10 2.52 10.34
N ARG A 96 -18.48 1.25 10.53
CA ARG A 96 -19.42 0.87 11.60
C ARG A 96 -18.77 0.78 12.97
N SER A 97 -17.44 0.76 13.05
CA SER A 97 -16.71 0.81 14.33
C SER A 97 -16.82 2.21 14.94
N PRO A 98 -17.44 2.36 16.14
CA PRO A 98 -17.57 3.65 16.81
C PRO A 98 -16.22 4.33 17.03
N ASN A 99 -15.19 3.53 17.34
CA ASN A 99 -13.85 4.03 17.65
C ASN A 99 -13.25 4.76 16.45
N PHE A 100 -13.38 4.22 15.23
CA PHE A 100 -12.78 4.83 14.04
C PHE A 100 -13.33 6.23 13.73
N LEU A 101 -14.65 6.39 13.75
CA LEU A 101 -15.29 7.68 13.48
C LEU A 101 -15.07 8.68 14.62
N VAL A 102 -15.15 8.22 15.87
CA VAL A 102 -14.93 9.07 17.04
C VAL A 102 -13.49 9.57 17.10
N ASP A 103 -12.51 8.71 16.81
CA ASP A 103 -11.08 9.06 16.81
C ASP A 103 -10.74 10.08 15.70
N ILE A 104 -11.33 9.91 14.51
CA ILE A 104 -11.17 10.87 13.40
C ILE A 104 -11.84 12.21 13.71
N LEU A 105 -13.06 12.21 14.24
CA LEU A 105 -13.77 13.44 14.58
C LEU A 105 -13.08 14.18 15.73
N ARG A 106 -12.60 13.47 16.75
CA ARG A 106 -11.86 14.06 17.89
C ARG A 106 -10.56 14.72 17.42
N SER A 107 -9.83 14.09 16.51
CA SER A 107 -8.56 14.61 16.00
C SER A 107 -8.73 15.78 15.03
N LEU A 108 -9.78 15.79 14.22
CA LEU A 108 -10.13 16.98 13.42
C LEU A 108 -10.55 18.15 14.30
N HIS A 109 -11.26 17.88 15.40
CA HIS A 109 -11.66 18.93 16.35
C HIS A 109 -10.48 19.52 17.13
N SER A 110 -9.51 18.70 17.56
CA SER A 110 -8.30 19.18 18.25
C SER A 110 -7.39 19.99 17.33
N VAL A 111 -7.25 19.61 16.05
CA VAL A 111 -6.50 20.38 15.04
C VAL A 111 -7.21 21.70 14.69
N SER A 112 -8.54 21.78 14.80
CA SER A 112 -9.31 23.01 14.55
C SER A 112 -9.23 24.03 15.69
N LEU A 113 -8.82 23.63 16.90
CA LEU A 113 -8.82 24.47 18.10
C LEU A 113 -7.40 24.86 18.58
N GLY A 114 -6.35 24.27 18.01
CA GLY A 114 -4.95 24.64 18.23
C GLY A 114 -4.42 25.55 17.12
#